data_AF-A0A2N5ZLF4-F1
#
_entry.id   AF-A0A2N5ZLF4-F1
#
_cell.length_a   1.000
_cell.length_b   1.000
_cell.length_c   1.000
_cell.angle_alpha   90.00
_cell.angle_beta   90.00
_cell.angle_gamma   90.00
#
_symmetry.space_group_name_H-M   'P 1'
#
loop_
_entity.id
_entity.type
_entity.pdbx_description
1 polymer ?
#
loop_
_entity_poly.entity_id
_entity_poly.type
_entity_poly.pdbx_seq_one_letter_code
_entity_poly.pdbx_strand_id
1 'polypeptide(L)'
;MKSFFTMLMKKQIAVLFTGLLLFWMSINAVNAQNYGIRDDGGVNLPTVTYWYTGATVDSTVQGAAFDGTDFGVVSAFIFKDADIKTWKSDGGDVTGAQFNYKVWEKGETEPASYTVRNIGWSVDEGCGNQIWGSFGDQIDVASGLVAGTYNV
;
A
#
# COMPACT_ATOMS: atom_id res chain seq x y z
N MET A 1 -44.34 55.24 36.94
CA MET A 1 -44.91 54.80 35.65
C MET A 1 -43.93 55.15 34.55
N LYS A 2 -43.67 54.21 33.60
CA LYS A 2 -42.65 54.27 32.52
C LYS A 2 -41.23 53.77 32.85
N SER A 3 -41.07 52.59 33.45
CA SER A 3 -39.82 51.83 33.30
C SER A 3 -39.96 50.35 33.67
N PHE A 4 -41.07 49.71 33.28
CA PHE A 4 -41.27 48.28 33.50
C PHE A 4 -41.91 47.55 32.31
N PHE A 5 -42.26 48.30 31.25
CA PHE A 5 -42.94 47.75 30.07
C PHE A 5 -42.02 47.54 28.85
N THR A 6 -40.75 47.97 28.92
CA THR A 6 -39.77 47.83 27.84
C THR A 6 -38.87 46.59 28.00
N MET A 7 -39.25 45.64 28.86
CA MET A 7 -38.46 44.42 29.13
C MET A 7 -39.18 43.12 28.75
N LEU A 8 -40.34 43.20 28.09
CA LEU A 8 -41.12 42.02 27.70
C LEU A 8 -41.39 41.90 26.19
N MET A 9 -40.60 42.59 25.36
CA MET A 9 -40.69 42.51 23.89
C MET A 9 -39.34 42.21 23.22
N LYS A 10 -38.40 41.58 23.94
CA LYS A 10 -37.15 41.04 23.37
C LYS A 10 -37.07 39.51 23.38
N LYS A 11 -38.17 38.82 23.67
CA LYS A 11 -38.20 37.35 23.79
C LYS A 11 -38.78 36.60 22.59
N GLN A 12 -39.15 37.28 21.51
CA GLN A 12 -39.63 36.64 20.29
C GLN A 12 -39.09 37.39 19.07
N ILE A 13 -37.95 36.93 18.56
CA ILE A 13 -37.44 36.97 17.17
C ILE A 13 -36.01 36.40 17.28
N ALA A 14 -35.95 35.09 17.48
CA ALA A 14 -34.75 34.27 17.29
C ALA A 14 -35.24 32.85 16.97
N VAL A 15 -36.19 32.77 16.04
CA VAL A 15 -36.52 31.53 15.34
C VAL A 15 -35.91 31.69 13.96
N LEU A 16 -35.25 30.62 13.50
CA LEU A 16 -34.46 30.50 12.27
C LEU A 16 -33.06 31.12 12.31
N PHE A 17 -32.12 30.47 12.98
CA PHE A 17 -30.77 30.26 12.42
C PHE A 17 -30.08 29.01 12.99
N THR A 18 -30.85 28.02 13.45
CA THR A 18 -30.39 26.63 13.59
C THR A 18 -30.60 25.89 12.27
N GLY A 19 -30.09 26.49 11.18
CA GLY A 19 -29.83 25.78 9.94
C GLY A 19 -28.59 24.93 10.18
N LEU A 20 -28.82 23.69 10.56
CA LEU A 20 -27.83 22.62 10.64
C LEU A 20 -27.10 22.54 9.29
N LEU A 21 -25.98 23.26 9.17
CA LEU A 21 -25.07 23.15 8.04
C LEU A 21 -24.34 21.81 8.21
N LEU A 22 -24.99 20.73 7.79
CA LEU A 22 -24.33 19.45 7.57
C LEU A 22 -23.34 19.67 6.42
N PHE A 23 -22.13 20.09 6.78
CA PHE A 23 -21.00 20.11 5.88
C PHE A 23 -20.69 18.66 5.55
N TRP A 24 -21.25 18.19 4.45
CA TRP A 24 -20.98 16.89 3.87
C TRP A 24 -19.53 16.94 3.37
N MET A 25 -18.58 16.63 4.24
CA MET A 25 -17.23 16.30 3.79
C MET A 25 -17.35 15.00 3.01
N SER A 26 -17.36 15.11 1.68
CA SER A 26 -17.02 14.01 0.80
C SER A 26 -15.60 13.60 1.16
N ILE A 27 -15.48 12.57 2.00
CA ILE A 27 -14.19 11.89 2.18
C ILE A 27 -13.94 11.25 0.81
N ASN A 28 -13.12 11.90 -0.01
CA ASN A 28 -12.54 11.21 -1.15
C ASN A 28 -11.75 10.07 -0.53
N ALA A 29 -12.28 8.85 -0.63
CA ALA A 29 -11.47 7.67 -0.41
C ALA A 29 -10.30 7.84 -1.39
N VAL A 30 -9.13 8.20 -0.85
CA VAL A 30 -7.89 8.11 -1.60
C VAL A 30 -7.75 6.63 -1.85
N ASN A 31 -8.20 6.17 -3.02
CA ASN A 31 -7.90 4.84 -3.48
C ASN A 31 -6.38 4.81 -3.51
N ALA A 32 -5.76 4.08 -2.58
CA ALA A 32 -4.36 3.74 -2.70
C ALA A 32 -4.21 3.15 -4.10
N GLN A 33 -3.42 3.81 -4.96
CA GLN A 33 -3.15 3.27 -6.28
C GLN A 33 -2.44 1.95 -6.03
N ASN A 34 -3.18 0.87 -6.23
CA ASN A 34 -2.66 -0.48 -6.11
C ASN A 34 -1.94 -0.77 -7.41
N TYR A 35 -0.72 -0.26 -7.51
CA TYR A 35 0.22 -0.73 -8.51
C TYR A 35 0.56 -2.17 -8.10
N GLY A 36 -0.01 -3.16 -8.80
CA GLY A 36 0.62 -4.48 -8.80
C GLY A 36 2.06 -4.33 -9.32
N ILE A 37 2.86 -5.41 -9.27
CA ILE A 37 4.08 -5.50 -10.10
C ILE A 37 3.63 -5.67 -11.57
N ARG A 38 2.86 -4.70 -12.06
CA ARG A 38 2.35 -4.62 -13.41
C ARG A 38 3.26 -3.66 -14.15
N ASP A 39 4.11 -4.31 -14.93
CA ASP A 39 4.79 -3.80 -16.10
C ASP A 39 3.94 -2.78 -16.86
N ASP A 40 4.32 -1.50 -16.80
CA ASP A 40 3.79 -0.44 -17.67
C ASP A 40 4.54 -0.38 -19.01
N GLY A 41 5.35 -1.39 -19.32
CA GLY A 41 6.24 -1.44 -20.47
C GLY A 41 7.46 -0.52 -20.33
N GLY A 42 7.72 0.02 -19.14
CA GLY A 42 8.76 1.02 -18.87
C GLY A 42 10.16 0.46 -18.54
N VAL A 43 11.15 1.37 -18.49
CA VAL A 43 12.57 1.06 -18.19
C VAL A 43 12.84 0.89 -16.68
N ASN A 44 11.93 1.37 -15.82
CA ASN A 44 12.13 1.41 -14.36
C ASN A 44 11.00 0.67 -13.62
N LEU A 45 10.90 -0.63 -13.88
CA LEU A 45 9.90 -1.48 -13.25
C LEU A 45 10.27 -1.75 -11.77
N PRO A 46 9.28 -1.97 -10.89
CA PRO A 46 9.53 -2.43 -9.54
C PRO A 46 10.34 -3.73 -9.54
N THR A 47 11.24 -3.87 -8.58
CA THR A 47 12.06 -5.06 -8.37
C THR A 47 11.56 -5.85 -7.16
N VAL A 48 11.79 -7.16 -7.19
CA VAL A 48 11.75 -7.99 -5.99
C VAL A 48 13.04 -8.81 -5.92
N THR A 49 13.65 -8.84 -4.74
CA THR A 49 14.83 -9.63 -4.43
C THR A 49 14.44 -10.76 -3.49
N TYR A 50 14.81 -11.99 -3.86
CA TYR A 50 14.45 -13.18 -3.11
C TYR A 50 15.57 -14.22 -3.14
N TRP A 51 15.49 -15.16 -2.20
CA TRP A 51 16.33 -16.34 -2.15
C TRP A 51 15.47 -17.55 -1.80
N TYR A 52 15.81 -18.72 -2.34
CA TYR A 52 15.14 -19.97 -2.01
C TYR A 52 16.16 -21.10 -1.84
N THR A 53 15.74 -22.18 -1.16
CA THR A 53 16.63 -23.33 -0.94
C THR A 53 17.06 -23.93 -2.27
N GLY A 54 18.38 -24.04 -2.48
CA GLY A 54 18.96 -24.52 -3.74
C GLY A 54 19.55 -23.40 -4.60
N ALA A 55 19.20 -22.13 -4.33
CA ALA A 55 19.85 -20.98 -4.95
C ALA A 55 21.24 -20.73 -4.32
N THR A 56 22.24 -20.46 -5.16
CA THR A 56 23.62 -20.16 -4.72
C THR A 56 23.82 -18.69 -4.37
N VAL A 57 22.99 -17.81 -4.93
CA VAL A 57 23.00 -16.35 -4.73
C VAL A 57 21.56 -15.83 -4.75
N ASP A 58 21.37 -14.57 -4.35
CA ASP A 58 20.08 -13.90 -4.40
C ASP A 58 19.68 -13.57 -5.84
N SER A 59 18.39 -13.66 -6.12
CA SER A 59 17.80 -13.29 -7.41
C SER A 59 17.04 -11.98 -7.27
N THR A 60 17.31 -11.03 -8.16
CA THR A 60 16.52 -9.80 -8.31
C THR A 60 15.86 -9.79 -9.68
N VAL A 61 14.53 -9.70 -9.70
CA VAL A 61 13.73 -9.67 -10.93
C VAL A 61 12.88 -8.42 -10.98
N GLN A 62 12.48 -8.03 -12.20
CA GLN A 62 11.73 -6.81 -12.47
C GLN A 62 10.38 -7.11 -13.11
N GLY A 63 9.36 -6.33 -12.77
CA GLY A 63 8.06 -6.42 -13.44
C GLY A 63 7.46 -7.83 -13.39
N ALA A 64 6.91 -8.29 -14.51
CA ALA A 64 6.27 -9.60 -14.62
C ALA A 64 7.25 -10.79 -14.58
N ALA A 65 8.57 -10.58 -14.50
CA ALA A 65 9.55 -11.66 -14.54
C ALA A 65 9.51 -12.59 -13.30
N PHE A 66 8.82 -12.20 -12.23
CA PHE A 66 8.53 -13.08 -11.10
C PHE A 66 7.40 -14.08 -11.41
N ASP A 67 6.40 -13.65 -12.18
CA ASP A 67 5.16 -14.38 -12.40
C ASP A 67 5.40 -15.70 -13.18
N GLY A 68 4.76 -16.77 -12.71
CA GLY A 68 4.88 -18.10 -13.31
C GLY A 68 6.24 -18.79 -13.15
N THR A 69 7.15 -18.24 -12.34
CA THR A 69 8.43 -18.89 -12.05
C THR A 69 8.21 -20.19 -11.26
N ASP A 70 8.77 -21.29 -11.76
CA ASP A 70 8.79 -22.57 -11.03
C ASP A 70 10.06 -22.67 -10.18
N PHE A 71 9.89 -22.63 -8.86
CA PHE A 71 10.98 -22.75 -7.89
C PHE A 71 11.31 -24.22 -7.54
N GLY A 72 10.56 -25.18 -8.07
CA GLY A 72 10.71 -26.59 -7.78
C GLY A 72 10.44 -26.91 -6.30
N VAL A 73 11.25 -27.82 -5.74
CA VAL A 73 11.12 -28.24 -4.34
C VAL A 73 12.01 -27.34 -3.47
N VAL A 74 11.37 -26.54 -2.62
CA VAL A 74 12.05 -25.62 -1.69
C VAL A 74 11.64 -25.92 -0.25
N SER A 75 12.58 -25.82 0.68
CA SER A 75 12.30 -25.85 2.13
C SER A 75 12.22 -24.46 2.77
N ALA A 76 12.74 -23.45 2.07
CA ALA A 76 12.71 -22.05 2.47
C ALA A 76 12.59 -21.18 1.23
N PHE A 77 11.77 -20.13 1.33
CA PHE A 77 11.64 -19.08 0.33
C PHE A 77 11.57 -17.75 1.09
N ILE A 78 12.51 -16.86 0.79
CA ILE A 78 12.74 -15.64 1.56
C ILE A 78 12.67 -14.45 0.60
N PHE A 79 11.66 -13.59 0.79
CA PHE A 79 11.71 -12.24 0.23
C PHE A 79 12.71 -11.43 1.05
N LYS A 80 13.70 -10.90 0.36
CA LYS A 80 14.80 -10.15 0.97
C LYS A 80 14.61 -8.66 0.81
N ASP A 81 14.13 -8.24 -0.35
CA ASP A 81 13.95 -6.83 -0.66
C ASP A 81 12.91 -6.60 -1.76
N ALA A 82 12.44 -5.36 -1.89
CA ALA A 82 11.69 -4.89 -3.04
C ALA A 82 11.88 -3.38 -3.21
N ASP A 83 12.23 -2.95 -4.43
CA ASP A 83 12.37 -1.53 -4.75
C ASP A 83 11.26 -1.06 -5.69
N ILE A 84 10.84 0.18 -5.51
CA ILE A 84 10.00 0.90 -6.47
C ILE A 84 10.50 2.34 -6.61
N LYS A 85 10.66 2.75 -7.87
CA LYS A 85 10.94 4.14 -8.23
C LYS A 85 9.64 4.86 -8.52
N THR A 86 9.48 6.05 -7.95
CA THR A 86 8.29 6.87 -8.12
C THR A 86 8.64 8.22 -8.74
N TRP A 87 7.81 8.70 -9.68
CA TRP A 87 7.88 10.05 -10.24
C TRP A 87 6.76 10.89 -9.67
N LYS A 88 7.11 12.07 -9.17
CA LYS A 88 6.12 13.07 -8.74
C LYS A 88 5.73 13.93 -9.93
N SER A 89 4.45 14.29 -10.02
CA SER A 89 3.98 15.42 -10.83
C SER A 89 3.62 16.58 -9.91
N ASP A 90 3.94 17.81 -10.34
CA ASP A 90 3.42 19.09 -9.85
C ASP A 90 3.06 19.17 -8.35
N GLY A 91 4.04 18.92 -7.48
CA GLY A 91 3.91 19.13 -6.03
C GLY A 91 3.19 18.02 -5.26
N GLY A 92 2.84 16.89 -5.91
CA GLY A 92 2.30 15.72 -5.23
C GLY A 92 3.38 14.98 -4.43
N ASP A 93 3.13 14.70 -3.16
CA ASP A 93 4.04 13.90 -2.32
C ASP A 93 3.66 12.42 -2.32
N VAL A 94 4.65 11.57 -2.60
CA VAL A 94 4.58 10.14 -2.30
C VAL A 94 4.94 9.97 -0.83
N THR A 95 4.03 9.40 -0.06
CA THR A 95 4.12 9.33 1.41
C THR A 95 4.35 7.91 1.93
N GLY A 96 4.34 6.90 1.05
CA GLY A 96 4.55 5.51 1.42
C GLY A 96 4.63 4.59 0.21
N ALA A 97 5.22 3.42 0.42
CA ALA A 97 5.19 2.30 -0.50
C ALA A 97 4.89 1.00 0.26
N GLN A 98 4.28 0.02 -0.42
CA GLN A 98 3.89 -1.25 0.17
C GLN A 98 4.24 -2.42 -0.76
N PHE A 99 4.75 -3.49 -0.18
CA PHE A 99 4.87 -4.80 -0.80
C PHE A 99 3.70 -5.68 -0.34
N ASN A 100 2.95 -6.19 -1.31
CA ASN A 100 1.75 -6.98 -1.08
C ASN A 100 1.97 -8.36 -1.67
N TYR A 101 1.76 -9.41 -0.87
CA TYR A 101 1.91 -10.79 -1.32
C TYR A 101 0.82 -11.69 -0.73
N LYS A 102 0.67 -12.87 -1.32
CA LYS A 102 -0.21 -13.94 -0.84
C LYS A 102 0.56 -15.24 -0.92
N VAL A 103 0.14 -16.22 -0.14
CA VAL A 103 0.63 -17.59 -0.24
C VAL A 103 -0.56 -18.50 -0.08
N TRP A 104 -0.73 -19.45 -0.99
CA TRP A 104 -1.82 -20.41 -0.91
C TRP A 104 -1.48 -21.72 -1.60
N GLU A 105 -2.07 -22.82 -1.11
CA GLU A 105 -1.84 -24.14 -1.66
C GLU A 105 -2.42 -24.25 -3.08
N LYS A 106 -1.73 -24.97 -3.96
CA LYS A 106 -2.16 -25.17 -5.34
C LYS A 106 -3.42 -26.04 -5.37
N GLY A 107 -4.46 -25.52 -6.00
CA GLY A 107 -5.78 -26.15 -6.06
C GLY A 107 -6.77 -25.57 -5.06
N GLU A 108 -6.30 -24.82 -4.07
CA GLU A 108 -7.15 -24.04 -3.17
C GLU A 108 -7.54 -22.68 -3.78
N THR A 109 -8.59 -22.07 -3.23
CA THR A 109 -9.03 -20.75 -3.65
C THR A 109 -8.03 -19.69 -3.19
N GLU A 110 -7.63 -18.80 -4.11
CA GLU A 110 -6.74 -17.67 -3.78
C GLU A 110 -7.35 -16.80 -2.66
N PRO A 111 -6.58 -16.45 -1.62
CA PRO A 111 -7.04 -15.56 -0.57
C PRO A 111 -7.51 -14.21 -1.11
N ALA A 112 -8.62 -13.68 -0.59
CA ALA A 112 -9.12 -12.37 -1.01
C ALA A 112 -8.21 -11.20 -0.57
N SER A 113 -7.49 -11.37 0.56
CA SER A 113 -6.67 -10.32 1.18
C SER A 113 -5.19 -10.59 0.97
N TYR A 114 -4.42 -9.50 0.85
CA TYR A 114 -2.95 -9.55 0.82
C TYR A 114 -2.37 -9.49 2.24
N THR A 115 -1.24 -10.14 2.43
CA THR A 115 -0.30 -9.73 3.49
C THR A 115 0.45 -8.50 3.01
N VAL A 116 0.49 -7.48 3.85
CA VAL A 116 1.02 -6.15 3.51
C VAL A 116 2.28 -5.88 4.32
N ARG A 117 3.34 -5.47 3.64
CA ARG A 117 4.58 -4.95 4.22
C ARG A 117 4.78 -3.52 3.77
N ASN A 118 4.93 -2.59 4.70
CA ASN A 118 5.37 -1.24 4.35
C ASN A 118 6.85 -1.28 3.93
N ILE A 119 7.16 -0.64 2.81
CA ILE A 119 8.53 -0.44 2.33
C ILE A 119 8.93 0.98 2.70
N GLY A 120 10.09 1.12 3.33
CA GLY A 120 10.62 2.42 3.73
C GLY A 120 11.22 3.22 2.57
N TRP A 121 11.26 4.54 2.76
CA TRP A 121 11.99 5.45 1.89
C TRP A 121 13.48 5.11 1.86
N SER A 122 14.11 5.16 0.69
CA SER A 122 15.52 4.79 0.50
C SER A 122 16.35 5.98 -0.01
N VAL A 123 16.00 6.54 -1.17
CA VAL A 123 16.83 7.54 -1.86
C VAL A 123 15.97 8.67 -2.46
N ASP A 124 16.51 9.90 -2.42
CA ASP A 124 16.05 11.02 -3.24
C ASP A 124 16.85 11.03 -4.55
N GLU A 125 16.16 10.85 -5.66
CA GLU A 125 16.74 10.83 -7.01
C GLU A 125 16.71 12.23 -7.66
N GLY A 126 16.30 13.26 -6.90
CA GLY A 126 16.19 14.63 -7.37
C GLY A 126 14.91 14.87 -8.19
N CYS A 127 14.56 16.15 -8.36
CA CYS A 127 13.34 16.58 -9.03
C CYS A 127 12.04 15.97 -8.46
N GLY A 128 12.05 15.59 -7.18
CA GLY A 128 10.93 14.92 -6.52
C GLY A 128 10.85 13.41 -6.77
N ASN A 129 11.74 12.83 -7.57
CA ASN A 129 11.77 11.37 -7.75
C ASN A 129 12.32 10.69 -6.51
N GLN A 130 11.76 9.53 -6.17
CA GLN A 130 12.13 8.80 -4.95
C GLN A 130 12.26 7.32 -5.25
N ILE A 131 13.17 6.66 -4.54
CA ILE A 131 13.24 5.20 -4.47
C ILE A 131 12.76 4.78 -3.08
N TRP A 132 11.84 3.84 -3.07
CA TRP A 132 11.37 3.14 -1.87
C TRP A 132 11.89 1.72 -1.95
N GLY A 133 12.62 1.28 -0.93
CA GLY A 133 13.38 0.04 -0.99
C GLY A 133 13.79 -0.53 0.37
N SER A 134 13.43 0.11 1.49
CA SER A 134 13.82 -0.41 2.81
C SER A 134 12.77 -1.41 3.30
N PHE A 135 12.93 -2.69 2.95
CA PHE A 135 12.00 -3.78 3.26
C PHE A 135 11.93 -4.19 4.74
N GLY A 136 12.94 -3.80 5.53
CA GLY A 136 13.10 -4.18 6.94
C GLY A 136 13.55 -5.63 7.10
N ASP A 137 12.94 -6.35 8.03
CA ASP A 137 13.23 -7.77 8.23
C ASP A 137 12.78 -8.61 7.03
N GLN A 138 13.59 -9.60 6.66
CA GLN A 138 13.28 -10.53 5.57
C GLN A 138 12.01 -11.34 5.87
N ILE A 139 11.27 -11.71 4.83
CA ILE A 139 10.02 -12.45 4.95
C ILE A 139 10.25 -13.88 4.48
N ASP A 140 10.26 -14.83 5.41
CA ASP A 140 10.20 -16.26 5.08
C ASP A 140 8.74 -16.67 4.90
N VAL A 141 8.36 -16.94 3.64
CA VAL A 141 6.99 -17.33 3.28
C VAL A 141 6.75 -18.83 3.35
N ALA A 142 7.82 -19.63 3.47
CA ALA A 142 7.72 -21.08 3.65
C ALA A 142 7.59 -21.47 5.13
N SER A 143 7.99 -20.58 6.04
CA SER A 143 7.92 -20.82 7.48
C SER A 143 6.49 -21.16 7.93
N GLY A 144 6.34 -22.33 8.54
CA GLY A 144 5.07 -22.82 9.09
C GLY A 144 4.12 -23.47 8.08
N LEU A 145 4.50 -23.53 6.79
CA LEU A 145 3.77 -24.32 5.81
C LEU A 145 4.02 -25.82 6.02
N VAL A 146 3.00 -26.63 5.76
CA VAL A 146 3.16 -28.08 5.64
C VAL A 146 3.73 -28.43 4.27
N ALA A 147 4.20 -29.66 4.10
CA ALA A 147 4.69 -30.12 2.80
C ALA A 147 3.55 -30.10 1.76
N GLY A 148 3.75 -29.40 0.65
CA GLY A 148 2.74 -29.20 -0.39
C GLY A 148 3.27 -28.40 -1.57
N THR A 149 2.39 -28.13 -2.54
CA THR A 149 2.70 -27.22 -3.66
C THR A 149 1.96 -25.92 -3.44
N TYR A 150 2.66 -24.79 -3.53
CA TYR A 150 2.11 -23.48 -3.20
C TYR A 150 2.29 -22.49 -4.35
N ASN A 151 1.39 -21.52 -4.42
CA ASN A 151 1.55 -20.29 -5.19
C ASN A 151 1.99 -19.18 -4.23
N VAL A 152 2.80 -18.25 -4.74
CA VAL A 152 3.27 -17.04 -4.06
C VAL A 152 3.17 -15.84 -4.99
#